data_AF-A0A0S9PX63-F1
#
_entry.id   AF-A0A0S9PX63-F1
#
_cell.length_a   1.000
_cell.length_b   1.000
_cell.length_c   1.000
_cell.angle_alpha   90.00
_cell.angle_beta   90.00
_cell.angle_gamma   90.00
#
_symmetry.space_group_name_H-M   'P 1'
#
loop_
_entity.id
_entity.type
_entity.pdbx_description
1 polymer ?
#
loop_
_entity_poly.entity_id
_entity_poly.type
_entity_poly.pdbx_seq_one_letter_code
_entity_poly.pdbx_strand_id
1 'polypeptide(L)'
;MNIPHPTSPPAAGPKARYIRSSGPARAARVRRENAERQRLLRDRRRENGAPDPNALDRSIVDALRSILLRCPDSLSMPVDPALILSLTREHLLIRSIKARELDPDAPLLDGEAVSDALRRRLLEKPKRPVATR
;
A
#
# COMPACT_ATOMS: atom_id res chain seq x y z
N MET A 1 71.43 -5.50 -39.99
CA MET A 1 70.49 -6.14 -39.04
C MET A 1 69.32 -5.18 -38.83
N ASN A 2 68.12 -5.56 -39.27
CA ASN A 2 66.91 -4.73 -39.20
C ASN A 2 66.15 -5.02 -37.90
N ILE A 3 65.82 -3.99 -37.12
CA ILE A 3 64.97 -4.10 -35.94
C ILE A 3 63.52 -3.82 -36.37
N PRO A 4 62.55 -4.73 -36.19
CA PRO A 4 61.16 -4.43 -36.50
C PRO A 4 60.53 -3.56 -35.41
N HIS A 5 59.95 -2.43 -35.81
CA HIS A 5 59.06 -1.63 -34.97
C HIS A 5 57.71 -2.35 -34.79
N PRO A 6 57.11 -2.35 -33.58
CA PRO A 6 55.75 -2.83 -33.38
C PRO A 6 54.74 -1.76 -33.82
N THR A 7 54.05 -1.99 -34.94
CA THR A 7 52.87 -1.22 -35.35
C THR A 7 51.59 -1.95 -34.92
N SER A 8 50.93 -1.45 -33.87
CA SER A 8 49.48 -1.20 -33.80
C SER A 8 49.00 -1.20 -32.34
N PRO A 9 48.32 -0.16 -31.85
CA PRO A 9 47.60 -0.24 -30.59
C PRO A 9 46.36 -1.14 -30.73
N PRO A 10 45.96 -1.88 -29.68
CA PRO A 10 44.76 -2.70 -29.73
C PRO A 10 43.52 -1.82 -29.93
N ALA A 11 42.65 -2.25 -30.85
CA ALA A 11 41.39 -1.59 -31.16
C ALA A 11 40.58 -1.36 -29.88
N ALA A 12 40.26 -0.09 -29.62
CA ALA A 12 39.40 0.29 -28.51
C ALA A 12 38.03 -0.38 -28.69
N GLY A 13 37.73 -1.38 -27.86
CA GLY A 13 36.40 -1.98 -27.79
C GLY A 13 35.32 -0.91 -27.54
N PRO A 14 34.06 -1.17 -27.94
CA PRO A 14 33.00 -0.18 -27.89
C PRO A 14 32.81 0.28 -26.43
N LYS A 15 33.16 1.55 -26.16
CA LYS A 15 32.87 2.21 -24.89
C LYS A 15 31.36 2.20 -24.71
N ALA A 16 30.85 1.35 -23.83
CA ALA A 16 29.44 1.33 -23.46
C ALA A 16 29.02 2.75 -23.07
N ARG A 17 28.27 3.42 -23.96
CA ARG A 17 27.63 4.69 -23.63
C ARG A 17 26.62 4.37 -22.54
N TYR A 18 26.97 4.69 -21.30
CA TYR A 18 25.97 4.88 -20.26
C TYR A 18 25.06 6.01 -20.73
N ILE A 19 23.95 5.65 -21.35
CA ILE A 19 22.87 6.59 -21.63
C ILE A 19 22.41 7.05 -20.26
N ARG A 20 22.88 8.23 -19.83
CA ARG A 20 22.34 8.91 -18.65
C ARG A 20 20.86 9.12 -18.96
N SER A 21 20.00 8.29 -18.39
CA SER A 21 18.57 8.51 -18.44
C SER A 21 18.31 9.94 -17.98
N SER A 22 17.57 10.70 -18.79
CA SER A 22 17.20 12.08 -18.47
C SER A 22 16.37 12.09 -17.18
N GLY A 23 16.35 13.22 -16.46
CA GLY A 23 15.55 13.38 -15.23
C GLY A 23 14.10 12.84 -15.37
N PRO A 24 13.39 13.16 -16.47
CA PRO A 24 12.05 12.61 -16.73
C PRO A 24 12.00 11.09 -16.88
N ALA A 25 12.98 10.49 -17.57
CA ALA A 25 13.05 9.04 -17.75
C ALA A 25 13.31 8.31 -16.42
N ARG A 26 14.13 8.89 -15.53
CA ARG A 26 14.32 8.36 -14.17
C ARG A 26 13.05 8.49 -13.34
N ALA A 27 12.39 9.65 -13.36
CA ALA A 27 11.15 9.86 -12.62
C ALA A 27 10.04 8.91 -13.09
N ALA A 28 9.90 8.70 -14.40
CA ALA A 28 8.94 7.74 -14.97
C ALA A 28 9.25 6.30 -14.52
N ARG A 29 10.53 5.91 -14.48
CA ARG A 29 10.96 4.60 -13.98
C ARG A 29 10.61 4.43 -12.50
N VAL A 30 10.93 5.41 -11.64
CA VAL A 30 10.59 5.39 -10.21
C VAL A 30 9.08 5.28 -9.99
N ARG A 31 8.26 5.98 -10.79
CA ARG A 31 6.80 5.87 -10.71
C ARG A 31 6.31 4.46 -11.04
N ARG A 32 6.86 3.83 -12.08
CA ARG A 32 6.52 2.43 -12.44
C ARG A 32 6.93 1.46 -11.35
N GLU A 33 8.16 1.57 -10.84
CA GLU A 33 8.67 0.73 -9.76
C GLU A 33 7.83 0.88 -8.48
N ASN A 34 7.42 2.11 -8.14
CA ASN A 34 6.52 2.35 -7.01
C ASN A 34 5.11 1.78 -7.24
N ALA A 35 4.58 1.88 -8.47
CA ALA A 35 3.27 1.32 -8.81
C ALA A 35 3.29 -0.22 -8.71
N GLU A 36 4.34 -0.87 -9.23
CA GLU A 36 4.54 -2.32 -9.11
C GLU A 36 4.65 -2.75 -7.66
N ARG A 37 5.47 -2.06 -6.85
CA ARG A 37 5.56 -2.34 -5.40
C ARG A 37 4.22 -2.21 -4.70
N GLN A 38 3.45 -1.16 -4.99
CA GLN A 38 2.12 -1.01 -4.39
C GLN A 38 1.15 -2.10 -4.83
N ARG A 39 1.21 -2.52 -6.10
CA ARG A 39 0.41 -3.64 -6.61
C ARG A 39 0.73 -4.92 -5.84
N LEU A 40 2.00 -5.28 -5.74
CA LEU A 40 2.45 -6.46 -4.98
C LEU A 40 2.03 -6.43 -3.51
N LEU A 41 2.06 -5.25 -2.87
CA LEU A 41 1.59 -5.08 -1.50
C LEU A 41 0.07 -5.26 -1.38
N ARG A 42 -0.71 -4.82 -2.37
CA ARG A 42 -2.16 -5.04 -2.41
C ARG A 42 -2.48 -6.52 -2.63
N ASP A 43 -1.77 -7.17 -3.56
CA ASP A 43 -1.95 -8.59 -3.88
C ASP A 43 -1.66 -9.45 -2.64
N ARG A 44 -0.54 -9.21 -1.94
CA ARG A 44 -0.23 -9.89 -0.66
C ARG A 44 -1.27 -9.66 0.42
N ARG A 45 -1.86 -8.46 0.51
CA ARG A 45 -2.94 -8.19 1.49
C ARG A 45 -4.20 -8.95 1.14
N ARG A 46 -4.55 -9.01 -0.15
CA ARG A 46 -5.69 -9.81 -0.64
C ARG A 46 -5.49 -11.29 -0.33
N GLU A 47 -4.30 -11.82 -0.60
CA GLU A 47 -3.94 -13.21 -0.28
C GLU A 47 -4.06 -13.52 1.22
N ASN A 48 -3.70 -12.56 2.08
CA ASN A 48 -3.78 -12.71 3.53
C ASN A 48 -5.15 -12.34 4.15
N GLY A 49 -6.16 -12.05 3.33
CA GLY A 49 -7.48 -11.61 3.83
C GLY A 49 -7.47 -10.27 4.59
N ALA A 50 -6.39 -9.49 4.47
CA ALA A 50 -6.19 -8.25 5.21
C ALA A 50 -6.77 -7.04 4.43
N PRO A 51 -7.46 -6.10 5.12
CA PRO A 51 -8.04 -4.94 4.45
C PRO A 51 -6.97 -3.96 3.96
N ASP A 52 -7.29 -3.22 2.89
CA ASP A 52 -6.50 -2.06 2.48
C ASP A 52 -6.60 -0.95 3.55
N PRO A 53 -5.51 -0.23 3.90
CA PRO A 53 -5.54 0.81 4.92
C PRO A 53 -6.58 1.92 4.66
N ASN A 54 -6.83 2.30 3.41
CA ASN A 54 -7.84 3.32 3.12
C ASN A 54 -9.26 2.77 3.32
N ALA A 55 -9.48 1.49 3.01
CA ALA A 55 -10.76 0.84 3.27
C ALA A 55 -10.99 0.72 4.78
N LEU A 56 -9.94 0.40 5.54
CA LEU A 56 -9.95 0.35 6.99
C LEU A 56 -10.31 1.71 7.60
N ASP A 57 -9.62 2.79 7.22
CA ASP A 57 -9.88 4.14 7.73
C ASP A 57 -11.32 4.59 7.42
N ARG A 58 -11.82 4.30 6.22
CA ARG A 58 -13.23 4.60 5.85
C ARG A 58 -14.21 3.83 6.74
N SER A 59 -13.94 2.55 7.00
CA SER A 59 -14.81 1.74 7.86
C SER A 59 -14.78 2.19 9.32
N ILE A 60 -13.66 2.73 9.82
CA ILE A 60 -13.61 3.38 11.15
C ILE A 60 -14.56 4.58 11.18
N VAL A 61 -14.53 5.42 10.13
CA VAL A 61 -15.43 6.57 10.01
C VAL A 61 -16.89 6.14 9.89
N ASP A 62 -17.18 5.07 9.14
CA ASP A 62 -18.54 4.52 9.00
C ASP A 62 -19.07 3.94 10.32
N ALA A 63 -18.21 3.31 11.12
CA ALA A 63 -18.53 2.85 12.48
C ALA A 63 -18.87 4.03 13.40
N LEU A 64 -18.03 5.07 13.41
CA LEU A 64 -18.30 6.29 14.16
C LEU A 64 -19.62 6.94 13.71
N ARG A 65 -19.86 7.06 12.41
CA ARG A 65 -21.12 7.61 11.88
C ARG A 65 -22.33 6.79 12.37
N SER A 66 -22.21 5.47 12.39
CA SER A 66 -23.26 4.56 12.85
C SER A 66 -23.59 4.76 14.34
N ILE A 67 -22.58 5.01 15.18
CA ILE A 67 -22.77 5.34 16.61
C ILE A 67 -23.44 6.70 16.75
N LEU A 68 -22.89 7.72 16.07
CA LEU A 68 -23.37 9.10 16.16
C LEU A 68 -24.81 9.27 15.67
N LEU A 69 -25.21 8.53 14.63
CA LEU A 69 -26.59 8.55 14.13
C LEU A 69 -27.60 7.88 15.06
N ARG A 70 -27.17 6.92 15.88
CA ARG A 70 -28.05 6.21 16.85
C ARG A 70 -28.27 7.00 18.13
N CYS A 71 -27.33 7.89 18.48
CA CYS A 71 -27.41 8.72 19.68
C CYS A 71 -26.95 10.15 19.32
N PRO A 72 -27.85 11.09 19.03
CA PRO A 72 -27.48 12.45 18.63
C PRO A 72 -26.59 13.17 19.66
N ASP A 73 -26.78 12.88 20.94
CA ASP A 73 -25.99 13.44 22.05
C ASP A 73 -24.64 12.75 22.25
N SER A 74 -24.27 11.76 21.43
CA SER A 74 -23.02 11.02 21.59
C SER A 74 -21.76 11.81 21.26
N LEU A 75 -21.88 13.03 20.71
CA LEU A 75 -20.76 13.96 20.59
C LEU A 75 -20.31 14.57 21.92
N SER A 76 -21.20 14.60 22.93
CA SER A 76 -20.90 15.11 24.27
C SER A 76 -20.76 14.00 25.32
N MET A 77 -20.91 12.74 24.91
CA MET A 77 -20.82 11.57 25.78
C MET A 77 -19.60 10.71 25.45
N PRO A 78 -19.00 10.01 26.43
CA PRO A 78 -17.99 9.01 26.17
C PRO A 78 -18.52 7.91 25.24
N VAL A 79 -17.72 7.53 24.23
CA VAL A 79 -18.00 6.40 23.35
C VAL A 79 -17.13 5.21 23.76
N ASP A 80 -17.75 4.04 23.86
CA ASP A 80 -17.04 2.78 24.13
C ASP A 80 -16.10 2.42 22.96
N PRO A 81 -14.77 2.35 23.17
CA PRO A 81 -13.83 1.94 22.13
C PRO A 81 -14.10 0.53 21.58
N ALA A 82 -14.59 -0.41 22.40
CA ALA A 82 -14.85 -1.77 21.95
C ALA A 82 -15.97 -1.83 20.90
N LEU A 83 -16.97 -0.95 21.05
CA LEU A 83 -18.05 -0.80 20.09
C LEU A 83 -17.54 -0.27 18.74
N ILE A 84 -16.63 0.72 18.74
CA ILE A 84 -16.02 1.25 17.51
C ILE A 84 -15.29 0.15 16.75
N LEU A 85 -14.48 -0.65 17.45
CA LEU A 85 -13.70 -1.74 16.84
C LEU A 85 -14.62 -2.82 16.24
N SER A 86 -15.65 -3.21 16.99
CA SER A 86 -16.61 -4.23 16.56
C SER A 86 -17.39 -3.80 15.31
N LEU A 87 -17.92 -2.58 15.31
CA LEU A 87 -18.64 -2.02 14.16
C LEU A 87 -17.72 -1.81 12.95
N THR A 88 -16.46 -1.43 13.17
CA THR A 88 -15.49 -1.29 12.07
C THR A 88 -15.26 -2.63 11.37
N ARG A 89 -15.08 -3.71 12.15
CA ARG A 89 -14.95 -5.07 11.62
C ARG A 89 -16.20 -5.50 10.86
N GLU A 90 -17.39 -5.26 11.42
CA GLU A 90 -18.67 -5.57 10.79
C GLU A 90 -18.81 -4.87 9.43
N HIS A 91 -18.56 -3.56 9.36
CA HIS A 91 -18.62 -2.79 8.11
C HIS A 91 -17.65 -3.33 7.04
N LEU A 92 -16.44 -3.74 7.44
CA LEU A 92 -15.46 -4.33 6.53
C LEU A 92 -15.92 -5.68 5.99
N LEU A 93 -16.39 -6.57 6.88
CA LEU A 93 -16.86 -7.89 6.49
C LEU A 93 -18.07 -7.79 5.57
N ILE A 94 -19.07 -6.96 5.92
CA ILE A 94 -20.25 -6.72 5.06
C ILE A 94 -19.83 -6.18 3.69
N ARG A 95 -18.90 -5.23 3.64
CA ARG A 95 -18.40 -4.68 2.37
C ARG A 95 -17.69 -5.76 1.54
N SER A 96 -16.93 -6.66 2.17
CA SER A 96 -16.27 -7.76 1.47
C SER A 96 -17.25 -8.81 0.94
N ILE A 97 -18.30 -9.12 1.70
CA ILE A 97 -19.37 -10.03 1.26
C ILE A 97 -20.10 -9.43 0.06
N LYS A 98 -20.52 -8.16 0.15
CA LYS A 98 -21.18 -7.45 -0.97
C LYS A 98 -20.29 -7.35 -2.20
N ALA A 99 -18.98 -7.16 -2.02
CA ALA A 99 -18.04 -7.18 -3.13
C ALA A 99 -18.02 -8.55 -3.82
N ARG A 100 -18.07 -9.65 -3.04
CA ARG A 100 -18.14 -11.02 -3.59
C ARG A 100 -19.46 -11.37 -4.27
N GLU A 101 -20.56 -10.82 -3.80
CA GLU A 101 -21.87 -10.97 -4.46
C GLU A 101 -21.87 -10.34 -5.86
N LEU A 102 -21.14 -9.24 -6.05
CA LEU A 102 -21.01 -8.55 -7.33
C LEU A 102 -19.90 -9.13 -8.22
N ASP A 103 -18.82 -9.63 -7.61
CA ASP A 103 -17.65 -10.19 -8.27
C ASP A 103 -17.16 -11.42 -7.47
N PRO A 104 -17.45 -12.66 -7.93
CA PRO A 104 -17.10 -13.87 -7.20
C PRO A 104 -15.62 -14.04 -6.87
N ASP A 105 -14.74 -13.41 -7.67
CA ASP A 105 -13.27 -13.43 -7.53
C ASP A 105 -12.77 -12.33 -6.58
N ALA A 106 -13.66 -11.47 -6.06
CA ALA A 106 -13.29 -10.47 -5.08
C ALA A 106 -12.78 -11.13 -3.78
N PRO A 107 -11.76 -10.54 -3.14
CA PRO A 107 -11.19 -11.08 -1.91
C PRO A 107 -12.20 -11.00 -0.76
N LEU A 108 -12.41 -12.14 -0.08
CA LEU A 108 -13.11 -12.15 1.20
C LEU A 108 -12.13 -11.75 2.30
N LEU A 109 -12.56 -10.84 3.18
CA LEU A 109 -11.73 -10.46 4.32
C LEU A 109 -11.86 -11.50 5.43
N ASP A 110 -10.74 -11.79 6.07
CA ASP A 110 -10.71 -12.64 7.25
C ASP A 110 -10.88 -11.78 8.52
N GLY A 111 -11.65 -12.31 9.48
CA GLY A 111 -11.99 -11.58 10.70
C GLY A 111 -10.80 -11.35 11.64
N GLU A 112 -9.88 -12.30 11.71
CA GLU A 112 -8.66 -12.21 12.51
C GLU A 112 -7.66 -11.25 11.83
N ALA A 113 -7.46 -11.38 10.53
CA ALA A 113 -6.63 -10.48 9.73
C ALA A 113 -7.12 -9.02 9.80
N VAL A 114 -8.43 -8.79 9.82
CA VAL A 114 -9.01 -7.44 10.03
C VAL A 114 -8.69 -6.91 11.44
N SER A 115 -8.80 -7.75 12.46
CA SER A 115 -8.52 -7.38 13.85
C SER A 115 -7.04 -7.02 14.05
N ASP A 116 -6.15 -7.79 13.43
CA ASP A 116 -4.72 -7.52 13.40
C ASP A 116 -4.39 -6.23 12.66
N ALA A 117 -5.03 -6.00 11.50
CA ALA A 117 -4.87 -4.77 10.74
C ALA A 117 -5.33 -3.54 11.55
N LEU A 118 -6.45 -3.64 12.28
CA LEU A 118 -6.93 -2.63 13.21
C LEU A 118 -5.89 -2.34 14.31
N ARG A 119 -5.38 -3.40 14.95
CA ARG A 119 -4.38 -3.28 16.01
C ARG A 119 -3.13 -2.56 15.53
N ARG A 120 -2.58 -2.96 14.38
CA ARG A 120 -1.41 -2.31 13.78
C ARG A 120 -1.71 -0.86 13.43
N ARG A 121 -2.87 -0.59 12.83
CA ARG A 121 -3.25 0.77 12.40
C ARG A 121 -3.37 1.75 13.57
N LEU A 122 -3.93 1.31 14.69
CA LEU A 122 -4.23 2.17 15.84
C LEU A 122 -3.07 2.27 16.83
N LEU A 123 -2.26 1.22 16.98
CA LEU A 123 -1.20 1.17 17.99
C LEU A 123 0.20 1.45 17.42
N GLU A 124 0.41 1.28 16.12
CA GLU A 124 1.69 1.65 15.51
C GLU A 124 1.71 3.13 15.15
N LYS A 125 2.81 3.82 15.50
CA LYS A 125 3.00 5.22 15.12
C LYS A 125 2.95 5.37 13.60
N PRO A 126 2.26 6.39 13.05
CA PRO A 126 2.30 6.66 11.62
C PRO A 126 3.76 6.81 11.18
N LYS A 127 4.17 6.08 10.15
CA LYS A 127 5.49 6.31 9.54
C LYS A 127 5.53 7.76 9.07
N ARG A 128 6.40 8.57 9.68
CA ARG A 128 6.61 9.96 9.25
C ARG A 128 6.87 9.97 7.74
N PRO A 129 6.25 10.88 6.97
CA PRO A 129 6.64 11.05 5.58
C PRO A 129 8.14 11.36 5.57
N VAL A 130 8.92 10.58 4.84
CA VAL A 130 10.35 10.88 4.62
C VAL A 130 10.37 12.25 3.96
N ALA A 131 10.90 13.24 4.68
CA ALA A 131 11.12 14.57 4.13
C ALA A 131 12.14 14.43 2.99
N THR A 132 11.66 14.39 1.75
CA THR A 132 12.48 14.59 0.56
C THR A 132 13.05 16.01 0.65
N ARG A 133 14.31 16.12 1.06
CA ARG A 133 15.16 17.29 0.78
C ARG A 133 15.80 17.12 -0.59
#